data_AF-A0A9J8CT77-F1
#
_entry.id   AF-A0A9J8CT77-F1
#
_cell.length_a   1.000
_cell.length_b   1.000
_cell.length_c   1.000
_cell.angle_alpha   90.00
_cell.angle_beta   90.00
_cell.angle_gamma   90.00
#
_symmetry.space_group_name_H-M   'P 1'
#
loop_
_entity.id
_entity.type
_entity.pdbx_description
1 polymer ?
#
loop_
_entity_poly.entity_id
_entity_poly.type
_entity_poly.pdbx_seq_one_letter_code
_entity_poly.pdbx_strand_id
1 'polypeptide(L)'
;MPKKTCYQCNEAMPLHMLAVHIKTCKGKLTSDETGEESSDELWVVENKCKVVCPICTKEFPDDEITFHASLCGESFESIVTSEANSSGPSTHAQTPVCKSLSTEDILDFLEHQVDTTTEFKLCVDREDLPDRGILQWKRKKAASPASTLKVVYIGEAGIDTGALRKEFLTDMVSGIENRFFEGAGNQGKNPKYSLTDLDNENFRTIGEIMAVSLAQGGPPPAFLRGWCYSFLCTGEVDLNSLSKEDVADLESCQLISRVEDSADA
;
A
#
# COMPACT_ATOMS: atom_id res chain seq x y z
N MET A 1 -23.67 17.73 2.69
CA MET A 1 -22.95 16.47 2.97
C MET A 1 -21.76 16.38 2.03
N PRO A 2 -20.54 16.09 2.53
CA PRO A 2 -19.35 15.94 1.69
C PRO A 2 -19.54 14.80 0.68
N LYS A 3 -19.14 15.03 -0.57
CA LYS A 3 -19.15 14.03 -1.65
C LYS A 3 -17.71 13.78 -2.10
N LYS A 4 -17.36 12.52 -2.38
CA LYS A 4 -16.08 12.10 -2.96
C LYS A 4 -16.37 11.25 -4.20
N THR A 5 -15.45 11.26 -5.16
CA THR A 5 -15.56 10.48 -6.39
C THR A 5 -14.99 9.09 -6.20
N CYS A 6 -15.68 8.07 -6.72
CA CYS A 6 -15.13 6.72 -6.82
C CYS A 6 -14.01 6.69 -7.86
N TYR A 7 -12.84 6.14 -7.50
CA TYR A 7 -11.70 6.06 -8.41
C TYR A 7 -11.90 5.07 -9.58
N GLN A 8 -12.91 4.20 -9.51
CA GLN A 8 -13.18 3.18 -10.53
C GLN A 8 -14.21 3.64 -11.58
N CYS A 9 -15.25 4.38 -11.19
CA CYS A 9 -16.31 4.84 -12.11
C CYS A 9 -16.43 6.36 -12.25
N ASN A 10 -15.63 7.13 -11.49
CA ASN A 10 -15.65 8.59 -11.41
C ASN A 10 -17.00 9.21 -10.99
N GLU A 11 -17.91 8.42 -10.41
CA GLU A 11 -19.17 8.93 -9.90
C GLU A 11 -19.00 9.57 -8.51
N ALA A 12 -19.60 10.74 -8.32
CA ALA A 12 -19.51 11.51 -7.08
C ALA A 12 -20.63 11.15 -6.10
N MET A 13 -20.28 10.71 -4.89
CA MET A 13 -21.25 10.20 -3.94
C MET A 13 -20.92 10.54 -2.48
N PRO A 14 -21.90 10.45 -1.56
CA PRO A 14 -21.68 10.70 -0.14
C PRO A 14 -20.65 9.73 0.46
N LEU A 15 -19.75 10.24 1.31
CA LEU A 15 -18.61 9.46 1.84
C LEU A 15 -19.02 8.13 2.51
N HIS A 16 -20.10 8.15 3.30
CA HIS A 16 -20.59 6.94 3.99
C HIS A 16 -21.07 5.83 3.03
N MET A 17 -21.42 6.19 1.79
CA MET A 17 -21.80 5.23 0.75
C MET A 17 -20.62 4.84 -0.15
N LEU A 18 -19.51 5.59 -0.12
CA LEU A 18 -18.37 5.35 -1.00
C LEU A 18 -17.70 3.99 -0.71
N ALA A 19 -17.56 3.63 0.57
CA ALA A 19 -17.01 2.32 0.95
C ALA A 19 -17.87 1.15 0.46
N VAL A 20 -19.20 1.30 0.48
CA VAL A 20 -20.14 0.29 -0.03
C VAL A 20 -20.11 0.22 -1.55
N HIS A 21 -20.03 1.38 -2.21
CA HIS A 21 -19.96 1.47 -3.65
C HIS A 21 -18.66 0.91 -4.22
N ILE A 22 -17.49 1.21 -3.63
CA ILE A 22 -16.20 0.67 -4.09
C ILE A 22 -16.22 -0.86 -4.11
N LYS A 23 -16.89 -1.51 -3.13
CA LYS A 23 -17.04 -2.97 -3.08
C LYS A 23 -17.91 -3.56 -4.21
N THR A 24 -18.76 -2.75 -4.83
CA THR A 24 -19.77 -3.21 -5.81
C THR A 24 -19.64 -2.53 -7.17
N CYS A 25 -18.69 -1.60 -7.32
CA CYS A 25 -18.48 -0.80 -8.50
C CYS A 25 -17.83 -1.64 -9.61
N LYS A 26 -18.45 -1.64 -10.80
CA LYS A 26 -17.97 -2.40 -11.98
C LYS A 26 -17.22 -1.54 -13.01
N GLY A 27 -16.84 -0.31 -12.65
CA GLY A 27 -16.22 0.67 -13.57
C GLY A 27 -17.16 1.17 -14.66
N LYS A 28 -16.78 2.25 -15.36
CA LYS A 28 -17.48 2.73 -16.56
C LYS A 28 -16.71 2.29 -17.81
N LEU A 29 -17.30 1.41 -18.61
CA LEU A 29 -16.91 1.25 -20.02
C LEU A 29 -17.35 2.52 -20.75
N THR A 30 -16.40 3.31 -21.23
CA THR A 30 -16.68 4.45 -22.11
C THR A 30 -17.00 3.91 -23.49
N SER A 31 -18.29 3.78 -23.83
CA SER A 31 -18.73 3.62 -25.22
C SER A 31 -19.21 4.98 -25.72
N ASP A 32 -18.37 5.66 -26.50
CA ASP A 32 -18.83 6.76 -27.35
C ASP A 32 -19.61 6.19 -28.53
N GLU A 33 -20.69 6.87 -28.89
CA GLU A 33 -21.73 6.42 -29.82
C GLU A 33 -21.31 6.42 -31.30
N THR A 34 -21.83 5.48 -32.08
CA THR A 34 -22.56 5.73 -33.34
C THR A 34 -23.17 4.42 -33.86
N GLY A 35 -24.38 4.50 -34.40
CA GLY A 35 -25.26 3.35 -34.63
C GLY A 35 -25.18 2.66 -36.00
N GLU A 36 -26.22 1.85 -36.20
CA GLU A 36 -26.67 1.07 -37.37
C GLU A 36 -26.34 -0.44 -37.37
N GLU A 37 -27.44 -1.20 -37.56
CA GLU A 37 -27.58 -2.66 -37.49
C GLU A 37 -26.98 -3.38 -38.71
N SER A 38 -26.33 -4.53 -38.51
CA SER A 38 -26.35 -5.68 -39.44
C SER A 38 -25.67 -6.91 -38.81
N SER A 39 -26.12 -8.10 -39.20
CA SER A 39 -25.84 -9.39 -38.60
C SER A 39 -24.42 -9.95 -38.84
N ASP A 40 -24.12 -10.96 -38.04
CA ASP A 40 -23.16 -12.05 -38.25
C ASP A 40 -21.70 -11.68 -38.56
N GLU A 41 -20.84 -11.82 -37.55
CA GLU A 41 -19.84 -12.90 -37.49
C GLU A 41 -18.97 -12.73 -36.24
N LEU A 42 -18.83 -13.83 -35.48
CA LEU A 42 -17.97 -13.93 -34.31
C LEU A 42 -16.50 -13.83 -34.74
N TRP A 43 -15.86 -12.68 -34.51
CA TRP A 43 -14.40 -12.58 -34.53
C TRP A 43 -13.91 -12.47 -33.09
N VAL A 44 -13.64 -13.62 -32.47
CA VAL A 44 -12.89 -13.71 -31.22
C VAL A 44 -11.46 -13.27 -31.55
N VAL A 45 -11.18 -11.98 -31.36
CA VAL A 45 -9.81 -11.50 -31.28
C VAL A 45 -9.27 -12.00 -29.94
N GLU A 46 -8.55 -13.12 -29.95
CA GLU A 46 -7.73 -13.54 -28.81
C GLU A 46 -6.68 -12.46 -28.53
N ASN A 47 -7.06 -11.48 -27.73
CA ASN A 47 -6.15 -10.46 -27.23
C ASN A 47 -5.36 -11.11 -26.09
N LYS A 48 -4.32 -11.89 -26.44
CA LYS A 48 -3.38 -12.48 -25.48
C LYS A 48 -2.47 -11.39 -24.92
N CYS A 49 -3.03 -10.51 -24.10
CA CYS A 49 -2.24 -9.67 -23.19
C CYS A 49 -1.48 -10.63 -22.27
N LYS A 50 -0.16 -10.68 -22.45
CA LYS A 50 0.71 -11.44 -21.57
C LYS A 50 1.02 -10.58 -20.35
N VAL A 51 0.83 -11.15 -19.17
CA VAL A 51 1.10 -10.53 -17.87
C VAL A 51 2.23 -11.28 -17.19
N VAL A 52 3.06 -10.55 -16.44
CA VAL A 52 4.22 -11.11 -15.76
C VAL A 52 3.78 -11.62 -14.39
N CYS A 53 4.04 -12.89 -14.10
CA CYS A 53 3.81 -13.44 -12.77
C CYS A 53 4.74 -12.76 -11.75
N PRO A 54 4.20 -12.12 -10.69
CA PRO A 54 5.03 -11.42 -9.71
C PRO A 54 5.87 -12.38 -8.86
N ILE A 55 5.56 -13.69 -8.88
CA ILE A 55 6.22 -14.71 -8.07
C ILE A 55 7.41 -15.32 -8.81
N CYS A 56 7.26 -15.69 -10.09
CA CYS A 56 8.34 -16.33 -10.87
C CYS A 56 8.87 -15.50 -12.04
N THR A 57 8.33 -14.30 -12.26
CA THR A 57 8.75 -13.33 -13.31
C THR A 57 8.61 -13.81 -14.75
N LYS A 58 7.86 -14.90 -14.99
CA LYS A 58 7.54 -15.40 -16.33
C LYS A 58 6.26 -14.77 -16.88
N GLU A 59 6.19 -14.64 -18.20
CA GLU A 59 5.02 -14.15 -18.92
C GLU A 59 3.99 -15.26 -19.10
N PHE A 60 2.74 -14.98 -18.74
CA PHE A 60 1.60 -15.88 -18.94
C PHE A 60 0.45 -15.15 -19.62
N PRO A 61 -0.41 -15.86 -20.36
CA PRO A 61 -1.71 -15.35 -20.75
C PRO A 61 -2.52 -14.89 -19.51
N ASP A 62 -3.28 -13.81 -19.65
CA ASP A 62 -4.11 -13.23 -18.58
C ASP A 62 -5.13 -14.23 -17.99
N ASP A 63 -5.62 -15.18 -18.79
CA ASP A 63 -6.53 -16.23 -18.35
C ASP A 63 -5.82 -17.37 -17.58
N GLU A 64 -4.51 -17.54 -17.78
CA GLU A 64 -3.72 -18.57 -17.10
C GLU A 64 -2.99 -18.02 -15.86
N ILE A 65 -2.81 -16.70 -15.76
CA ILE A 65 -2.01 -16.10 -14.68
C ILE A 65 -2.58 -16.38 -13.29
N THR A 66 -3.91 -16.41 -13.16
CA THR A 66 -4.59 -16.61 -11.87
C THR A 66 -4.38 -18.05 -11.39
N PHE A 67 -4.51 -19.03 -12.30
CA PHE A 67 -4.27 -20.44 -11.99
C PHE A 67 -2.79 -20.70 -11.71
N HIS A 68 -1.91 -20.10 -12.53
CA HIS A 68 -0.49 -20.17 -12.30
C HIS A 68 -0.10 -19.55 -10.95
N ALA A 69 -0.55 -18.34 -10.63
CA ALA A 69 -0.27 -17.65 -9.37
C ALA A 69 -0.76 -18.44 -8.14
N SER A 70 -1.83 -19.21 -8.29
CA SER A 70 -2.35 -20.09 -7.22
C SER A 70 -1.42 -21.26 -6.89
N LEU A 71 -0.64 -21.76 -7.86
CA LEU A 71 0.30 -22.88 -7.67
C LEU A 71 1.76 -22.42 -7.62
N CYS A 72 2.02 -21.19 -8.05
CA CYS A 72 3.35 -20.63 -8.11
C CYS A 72 3.77 -20.24 -6.70
N GLY A 73 4.64 -21.06 -6.09
CA GLY A 73 5.19 -20.81 -4.76
C GLY A 73 4.60 -21.67 -3.64
N GLU A 74 3.64 -22.56 -3.92
CA GLU A 74 3.19 -23.54 -2.92
C GLU A 74 4.25 -24.65 -2.77
N SER A 75 5.00 -24.61 -1.66
CA SER A 75 5.84 -25.71 -1.21
C SER A 75 4.98 -26.89 -0.78
N PHE A 76 4.82 -27.89 -1.64
CA PHE A 76 4.33 -29.20 -1.22
C PHE A 76 5.47 -29.92 -0.47
N GLU A 77 5.51 -29.78 0.86
CA GLU A 77 6.25 -30.72 1.71
C GLU A 77 5.29 -31.64 2.47
N SER A 78 5.69 -32.91 2.47
CA SER A 78 5.16 -34.04 3.24
C SER A 78 3.92 -34.77 2.73
N ILE A 79 4.15 -35.76 1.85
CA ILE A 79 3.71 -37.14 2.15
C ILE A 79 4.91 -38.08 1.97
N VAL A 80 5.27 -38.72 3.10
CA VAL A 80 6.25 -39.79 3.24
C VAL A 80 5.65 -41.09 2.67
N THR A 81 6.39 -41.83 1.82
CA THR A 81 6.40 -43.31 1.85
C THR A 81 7.58 -43.89 1.05
N SER A 82 8.46 -44.59 1.79
CA SER A 82 9.18 -45.84 1.47
C SER A 82 10.03 -45.99 0.18
N GLU A 83 11.34 -46.09 0.42
CA GLU A 83 12.35 -47.02 -0.15
C GLU A 83 12.11 -47.64 -1.54
N ALA A 84 13.01 -47.35 -2.50
CA ALA A 84 13.74 -48.36 -3.27
C ALA A 84 14.92 -47.74 -4.04
N ASN A 85 16.10 -48.35 -3.88
CA ASN A 85 17.33 -48.08 -4.63
C ASN A 85 17.12 -48.11 -6.15
N SER A 86 17.71 -47.16 -6.89
CA SER A 86 18.53 -47.47 -8.06
C SER A 86 19.21 -46.22 -8.63
N SER A 87 20.50 -46.40 -8.89
CA SER A 87 21.48 -45.46 -9.44
C SER A 87 21.21 -45.07 -10.90
N GLY A 88 21.35 -43.77 -11.21
CA GLY A 88 21.49 -43.25 -12.58
C GLY A 88 21.95 -41.79 -12.57
N PRO A 89 22.89 -41.36 -13.44
CA PRO A 89 23.39 -39.99 -13.47
C PRO A 89 22.44 -39.13 -14.32
N SER A 90 21.85 -38.09 -13.73
CA SER A 90 21.06 -37.13 -14.50
C SER A 90 21.46 -35.69 -14.18
N THR A 91 21.55 -34.93 -15.26
CA THR A 91 22.10 -33.61 -15.46
C THR A 91 21.42 -32.58 -14.56
N HIS A 92 22.16 -31.94 -13.66
CA HIS A 92 21.67 -30.84 -12.83
C HIS A 92 21.41 -29.59 -13.71
N ALA A 93 20.20 -29.50 -14.26
CA ALA A 93 19.61 -28.20 -14.55
C ALA A 93 19.36 -27.53 -13.20
N GLN A 94 20.12 -26.48 -12.89
CA GLN A 94 19.95 -25.70 -11.68
C GLN A 94 18.58 -25.02 -11.73
N THR A 95 17.65 -25.57 -10.95
CA THR A 95 16.41 -24.91 -10.57
C THR A 95 16.77 -23.60 -9.86
N PRO A 96 16.19 -22.44 -10.25
CA PRO A 96 16.43 -21.21 -9.53
C PRO A 96 15.75 -21.33 -8.17
N VAL A 97 16.58 -21.40 -7.12
CA VAL A 97 16.13 -21.33 -5.72
C VAL A 97 15.44 -19.98 -5.55
N CYS A 98 14.13 -20.00 -5.31
CA CYS A 98 13.37 -18.82 -4.92
C CYS A 98 13.88 -18.36 -3.56
N LYS A 99 14.65 -17.28 -3.52
CA LYS A 99 15.12 -16.71 -2.26
C LYS A 99 13.93 -16.08 -1.55
N SER A 100 13.64 -16.50 -0.31
CA SER A 100 12.85 -15.67 0.59
C SER A 100 13.64 -14.38 0.80
N LEU A 101 13.12 -13.25 0.31
CA LEU A 101 13.78 -11.96 0.49
C LEU A 101 13.73 -11.60 1.98
N SER A 102 14.87 -11.20 2.53
CA SER A 102 14.93 -10.59 3.86
C SER A 102 14.31 -9.18 3.84
N THR A 103 14.03 -8.63 5.02
CA THR A 103 13.60 -7.24 5.15
C THR A 103 14.62 -6.27 4.54
N GLU A 104 15.90 -6.58 4.69
CA GLU A 104 17.02 -5.84 4.14
C GLU A 104 17.01 -5.90 2.60
N ASP A 105 16.80 -7.09 2.02
CA ASP A 105 16.70 -7.22 0.55
C ASP A 105 15.54 -6.40 -0.03
N ILE A 106 14.42 -6.29 0.70
CA ILE A 106 13.27 -5.47 0.29
C ILE A 106 13.61 -3.98 0.35
N LEU A 107 14.26 -3.53 1.43
CA LEU A 107 14.67 -2.13 1.56
C LEU A 107 15.72 -1.75 0.51
N ASP A 108 16.69 -2.62 0.27
CA ASP A 108 17.68 -2.45 -0.80
C ASP A 108 16.98 -2.36 -2.16
N PHE A 109 16.01 -3.24 -2.43
CA PHE A 109 15.20 -3.15 -3.65
C PHE A 109 14.49 -1.79 -3.77
N LEU A 110 13.81 -1.33 -2.71
CA LEU A 110 13.12 -0.03 -2.72
C LEU A 110 14.07 1.14 -2.95
N GLU A 111 15.26 1.11 -2.36
CA GLU A 111 16.29 2.13 -2.60
C GLU A 111 16.70 2.19 -4.08
N HIS A 112 16.82 1.05 -4.75
CA HIS A 112 17.14 1.00 -6.19
C HIS A 112 16.00 1.48 -7.10
N GLN A 113 14.75 1.53 -6.60
CA GLN A 113 13.62 2.07 -7.35
C GLN A 113 13.57 3.61 -7.33
N VAL A 114 14.40 4.27 -6.51
CA VAL A 114 14.47 5.73 -6.45
C VAL A 114 15.32 6.26 -7.59
N ASP A 115 14.71 7.08 -8.43
CA ASP A 115 15.39 7.81 -9.48
C ASP A 115 16.28 8.91 -8.89
N THR A 116 17.59 8.75 -9.07
CA THR A 116 18.61 9.68 -8.61
C THR A 116 18.83 10.86 -9.58
N THR A 117 18.20 10.83 -10.75
CA THR A 117 18.26 11.92 -11.74
C THR A 117 17.18 12.98 -11.52
N THR A 118 16.10 12.62 -10.81
CA THR A 118 15.05 13.57 -10.40
C THR A 118 15.11 13.83 -8.90
N GLU A 119 15.08 15.11 -8.53
CA GLU A 119 15.05 15.51 -7.12
C GLU A 119 13.94 16.52 -6.84
N PHE A 120 13.41 16.47 -5.61
CA PHE A 120 12.57 17.52 -5.07
C PHE A 120 13.12 17.98 -3.72
N LYS A 121 13.25 19.30 -3.59
CA LYS A 121 13.86 19.94 -2.43
C LYS A 121 12.80 20.56 -1.52
N LEU A 122 12.82 20.18 -0.24
CA LEU A 122 12.04 20.81 0.82
C LEU A 122 12.90 21.77 1.62
N CYS A 123 12.40 23.00 1.77
CA CYS A 123 12.98 23.99 2.67
C CYS A 123 12.05 24.08 3.87
N VAL A 124 12.55 23.67 5.04
CA VAL A 124 11.76 23.52 6.26
C VAL A 124 12.48 24.17 7.43
N ASP A 125 11.72 24.67 8.39
CA ASP A 125 12.23 24.94 9.73
C ASP A 125 12.17 23.65 10.58
N ARG A 126 12.88 23.66 11.72
CA ARG A 126 12.86 22.53 12.68
C ARG A 126 11.59 22.48 13.52
N GLU A 127 10.87 23.59 13.59
CA GLU A 127 9.68 23.73 14.41
C GLU A 127 8.45 23.28 13.59
N ASP A 128 7.30 23.12 14.24
CA ASP A 128 6.01 22.85 13.57
C ASP A 128 5.94 21.61 12.63
N LEU A 129 6.82 20.62 12.78
CA LEU A 129 6.64 19.30 12.16
C LEU A 129 5.55 18.52 12.91
N PRO A 130 4.66 17.79 12.20
CA PRO A 130 4.71 17.47 10.77
C PRO A 130 3.98 18.46 9.84
N ASP A 131 3.22 19.41 10.38
CA ASP A 131 2.29 20.26 9.60
C ASP A 131 2.99 21.10 8.53
N ARG A 132 4.10 21.75 8.90
CA ARG A 132 4.92 22.51 7.93
C ARG A 132 5.52 21.61 6.87
N GLY A 133 5.99 20.43 7.25
CA GLY A 133 6.53 19.44 6.33
C GLY A 133 5.51 19.02 5.27
N ILE A 134 4.28 18.67 5.70
CA ILE A 134 3.18 18.30 4.81
C ILE A 134 2.82 19.46 3.86
N LEU A 135 2.74 20.68 4.38
CA LEU A 135 2.43 21.86 3.57
C LEU A 135 3.51 22.12 2.50
N GLN A 136 4.79 22.01 2.85
CA GLN A 136 5.88 22.17 1.89
C GLN A 136 5.90 21.05 0.85
N TRP A 137 5.62 19.80 1.27
CA TRP A 137 5.52 18.66 0.37
C TRP A 137 4.47 18.89 -0.72
N LYS A 138 3.27 19.29 -0.33
CA LYS A 138 2.15 19.56 -1.26
C LYS A 138 2.42 20.67 -2.27
N ARG A 139 3.29 21.62 -1.94
CA ARG A 139 3.68 22.70 -2.84
C ARG A 139 4.64 22.23 -3.95
N LYS A 140 5.26 21.07 -3.79
CA LYS A 140 6.19 20.50 -4.76
C LYS A 140 5.45 19.59 -5.72
N LYS A 141 5.16 20.10 -6.93
CA LYS A 141 4.52 19.31 -8.00
C LYS A 141 5.32 18.06 -8.42
N ALA A 142 6.63 18.09 -8.23
CA ALA A 142 7.53 16.99 -8.53
C ALA A 142 7.77 16.06 -7.31
N ALA A 143 7.10 16.29 -6.17
CA ALA A 143 7.21 15.38 -5.06
C ALA A 143 6.61 14.03 -5.43
N SER A 144 7.42 12.99 -5.27
CA SER A 144 7.08 11.61 -5.58
C SER A 144 7.96 10.70 -4.74
N PRO A 145 7.43 9.56 -4.25
CA PRO A 145 8.25 8.55 -3.59
C PRO A 145 9.41 8.02 -4.45
N ALA A 146 9.25 8.05 -5.77
CA ALA A 146 10.24 7.60 -6.73
C ALA A 146 11.35 8.63 -7.01
N SER A 147 11.21 9.88 -6.58
CA SER A 147 12.22 10.93 -6.79
C SER A 147 13.05 11.15 -5.53
N THR A 148 14.30 11.57 -5.69
CA THR A 148 15.20 11.80 -4.56
C THR A 148 14.74 13.01 -3.72
N LEU A 149 14.52 12.80 -2.43
CA LEU A 149 14.24 13.87 -1.47
C LEU A 149 15.55 14.56 -1.07
N LYS A 150 15.53 15.91 -1.10
CA LYS A 150 16.56 16.77 -0.53
C LYS A 150 15.96 17.69 0.53
N VAL A 151 16.62 17.81 1.68
CA VAL A 151 16.18 18.66 2.78
C VAL A 151 17.16 19.79 3.02
N VAL A 152 16.64 21.01 3.23
CA VAL A 152 17.41 22.14 3.72
C VAL A 152 16.68 22.80 4.87
N TYR A 153 17.35 22.86 6.03
CA TYR A 153 16.86 23.60 7.18
C TYR A 153 17.12 25.09 7.01
N ILE A 154 16.07 25.90 7.17
CA ILE A 154 16.13 27.34 6.98
C ILE A 154 17.07 27.96 8.02
N GLY A 155 18.05 28.74 7.56
CA GLY A 155 19.04 29.39 8.43
C GLY A 155 20.24 28.52 8.80
N GLU A 156 20.28 27.26 8.37
CA GLU A 156 21.40 26.34 8.63
C GLU A 156 22.30 26.18 7.40
N ALA A 157 23.60 26.30 7.62
CA ALA A 157 24.59 25.98 6.60
C ALA A 157 24.77 24.45 6.55
N GLY A 158 24.11 23.79 5.60
CA GLY A 158 24.21 22.35 5.42
C GLY A 158 23.85 21.91 4.02
N ILE A 159 24.64 20.99 3.45
CA ILE A 159 24.31 20.30 2.20
C ILE A 159 23.83 18.90 2.59
N ASP A 160 22.65 18.54 2.12
CA ASP A 160 22.08 17.23 2.40
C ASP A 160 22.78 16.12 1.61
N THR A 161 23.72 15.47 2.30
CA THR A 161 24.38 14.22 1.88
C THR A 161 23.60 12.97 2.32
N GLY A 162 22.40 13.15 2.89
CA GLY A 162 21.53 12.09 3.40
C GLY A 162 21.23 12.23 4.89
N ALA A 163 22.12 12.82 5.68
CA ALA A 163 21.93 12.99 7.12
C ALA A 163 20.73 13.89 7.46
N LEU A 164 20.61 15.04 6.77
CA LEU A 164 19.51 15.98 6.97
C LEU A 164 18.18 15.37 6.54
N ARG A 165 18.17 14.60 5.44
CA ARG A 165 16.99 13.83 5.03
C ARG A 165 16.58 12.82 6.10
N LYS A 166 17.51 12.03 6.64
CA LYS A 166 17.20 11.02 7.68
C LYS A 166 16.65 11.66 8.94
N GLU A 167 17.25 12.75 9.38
CA GLU A 167 16.76 13.55 10.51
C GLU A 167 15.33 14.04 10.27
N PHE A 168 15.09 14.71 9.14
CA PHE A 168 13.76 15.19 8.77
C PHE A 168 12.72 14.07 8.72
N LEU A 169 13.03 12.93 8.10
CA LEU A 169 12.12 11.79 8.02
C LEU A 169 11.84 11.20 9.40
N THR A 170 12.83 11.22 10.31
CA THR A 170 12.64 10.77 11.69
C THR A 170 11.62 11.63 12.41
N ASP A 171 11.78 12.95 12.36
CA ASP A 171 10.87 13.89 12.99
C ASP A 171 9.48 13.86 12.33
N MET A 172 9.43 13.73 11.01
CA MET A 172 8.18 13.62 10.25
C MET A 172 7.39 12.37 10.61
N VAL A 173 8.02 11.19 10.61
CA VAL A 173 7.33 9.93 10.92
C VAL A 173 6.83 9.94 12.37
N SER A 174 7.61 10.46 13.31
CA SER A 174 7.18 10.62 14.70
C SER A 174 6.03 11.63 14.84
N GLY A 175 6.11 12.79 14.17
CA GLY A 175 5.05 13.78 14.16
C GLY A 175 3.76 13.25 13.52
N ILE A 176 3.89 12.49 12.43
CA ILE A 176 2.76 11.84 11.75
C ILE A 176 2.06 10.86 12.68
N GLU A 177 2.82 10.00 13.37
CA GLU A 177 2.28 9.06 14.35
C GLU A 177 1.45 9.78 15.42
N ASN A 178 1.97 10.89 15.95
CA ASN A 178 1.32 11.61 17.04
C ASN A 178 0.08 12.41 16.60
N ARG A 179 0.06 12.88 15.34
CA ARG A 179 -1.03 13.73 14.84
C ARG A 179 -2.15 12.95 14.16
N PHE A 180 -1.81 11.97 13.34
CA PHE A 180 -2.73 11.31 12.42
C PHE A 180 -3.13 9.90 12.86
N PHE A 181 -2.54 9.38 13.94
CA PHE A 181 -2.83 8.04 14.42
C PHE A 181 -3.19 8.05 15.92
N GLU A 182 -4.08 7.15 16.31
CA GLU A 182 -4.61 7.04 17.66
C GLU A 182 -4.74 5.58 18.10
N GLY A 183 -4.80 5.36 19.41
CA GLY A 183 -4.78 4.03 20.01
C GLY A 183 -3.56 3.80 20.90
N ALA A 184 -3.56 2.66 21.59
CA ALA A 184 -2.51 2.30 22.53
C ALA A 184 -1.27 1.79 21.80
N GLY A 185 -0.10 2.39 22.07
CA GLY A 185 1.14 2.10 21.33
C GLY A 185 1.63 0.64 21.42
N ASN A 186 1.17 -0.14 22.40
CA ASN A 186 1.52 -1.55 22.54
C ASN A 186 0.79 -2.49 21.56
N GLN A 187 -0.30 -2.04 20.92
CA GLN A 187 -1.09 -2.83 19.96
C GLN A 187 -1.04 -2.23 18.53
N GLY A 188 -0.22 -1.20 18.33
CA GLY A 188 -0.29 -0.34 17.15
C GLY A 188 -1.46 0.65 17.21
N LYS A 189 -1.47 1.57 16.26
CA LYS A 189 -2.38 2.70 16.16
C LYS A 189 -3.19 2.64 14.88
N ASN A 190 -4.41 3.13 14.97
CA ASN A 190 -5.34 3.30 13.86
C ASN A 190 -5.21 4.71 13.29
N PRO A 191 -5.49 4.91 11.99
CA PRO A 191 -5.68 6.24 11.44
C PRO A 191 -6.80 6.96 12.19
N LYS A 192 -6.53 8.17 12.65
CA LYS A 192 -7.51 9.01 13.33
C LYS A 192 -8.60 9.43 12.35
N TYR A 193 -9.86 9.31 12.76
CA TYR A 193 -10.96 9.77 11.93
C TYR A 193 -10.95 11.30 11.79
N SER A 194 -10.74 11.79 10.56
CA SER A 194 -10.77 13.23 10.28
C SER A 194 -11.17 13.51 8.83
N LEU A 195 -12.37 14.07 8.65
CA LEU A 195 -12.86 14.50 7.33
C LEU A 195 -12.01 15.65 6.77
N THR A 196 -11.56 16.56 7.64
CA THR A 196 -10.71 17.70 7.25
C THR A 196 -9.38 17.21 6.69
N ASP A 197 -8.72 16.24 7.33
CA ASP A 197 -7.45 15.69 6.84
C ASP A 197 -7.64 14.87 5.57
N LEU A 198 -8.78 14.18 5.43
CA LEU A 198 -9.13 13.46 4.21
C LEU A 198 -9.44 14.39 3.02
N ASP A 199 -10.15 15.48 3.24
CA ASP A 199 -10.50 16.46 2.22
C ASP A 199 -9.27 17.27 1.79
N ASN A 200 -8.39 17.58 2.73
CA ASN A 200 -7.12 18.23 2.44
C ASN A 200 -6.08 17.32 1.78
N GLU A 201 -6.36 16.02 1.59
CA GLU A 201 -5.41 14.99 1.10
C GLU A 201 -4.19 14.80 2.02
N ASN A 202 -4.30 15.06 3.33
CA ASN A 202 -3.20 14.83 4.27
C ASN A 202 -2.82 13.34 4.35
N PHE A 203 -3.80 12.43 4.37
CA PHE A 203 -3.54 10.98 4.40
C PHE A 203 -2.77 10.47 3.18
N ARG A 204 -3.01 11.05 2.00
CA ARG A 204 -2.24 10.77 0.79
C ARG A 204 -0.79 11.21 0.95
N THR A 205 -0.57 12.45 1.37
CA THR A 205 0.78 13.01 1.53
C THR A 205 1.58 12.29 2.61
N ILE A 206 0.98 11.93 3.76
CA ILE A 206 1.71 11.14 4.77
C ILE A 206 2.03 9.74 4.28
N GLY A 207 1.19 9.12 3.43
CA GLY A 207 1.50 7.86 2.78
C GLY A 207 2.71 7.96 1.84
N GLU A 208 2.81 9.04 1.06
CA GLU A 208 3.98 9.34 0.24
C GLU A 208 5.24 9.54 1.11
N ILE A 209 5.12 10.26 2.23
CA ILE A 209 6.23 10.47 3.18
C ILE A 209 6.69 9.14 3.78
N MET A 210 5.76 8.26 4.18
CA MET A 210 6.09 6.92 4.69
C MET A 210 6.82 6.08 3.63
N ALA A 211 6.38 6.13 2.37
CA ALA A 211 7.04 5.44 1.28
C ALA A 211 8.46 5.97 1.03
N VAL A 212 8.66 7.30 1.06
CA VAL A 212 10.01 7.90 0.99
C VAL A 212 10.86 7.50 2.18
N SER A 213 10.26 7.41 3.38
CA SER A 213 10.98 6.98 4.57
C SER A 213 11.55 5.58 4.41
N LEU A 214 10.73 4.64 3.92
CA LEU A 214 11.15 3.27 3.62
C LEU A 214 12.24 3.22 2.53
N ALA A 215 12.04 3.92 1.42
CA ALA A 215 12.92 3.82 0.25
C ALA A 215 14.22 4.64 0.37
N GLN A 216 14.28 5.66 1.21
CA GLN A 216 15.40 6.62 1.25
C GLN A 216 16.11 6.71 2.61
N GLY A 217 15.94 5.66 3.43
CA GLY A 217 16.71 5.39 4.64
C GLY A 217 16.21 6.11 5.91
N GLY A 218 14.94 6.54 5.93
CA GLY A 218 14.25 7.00 7.14
C GLY A 218 13.64 5.83 7.94
N PRO A 219 13.00 6.10 9.09
CA PRO A 219 12.36 5.04 9.88
C PRO A 219 11.07 4.51 9.23
N PRO A 220 10.76 3.21 9.38
CA PRO A 220 9.48 2.67 8.94
C PRO A 220 8.33 3.21 9.80
N PRO A 221 7.08 3.24 9.29
CA PRO A 221 5.90 3.57 10.09
C PRO A 221 5.50 2.43 11.04
N ALA A 222 6.40 2.06 11.95
CA ALA A 222 6.31 0.90 12.87
C ALA A 222 5.29 1.11 14.03
N PHE A 223 4.25 1.88 13.77
CA PHE A 223 3.17 2.18 14.69
C PHE A 223 1.80 1.77 14.14
N LEU A 224 1.71 1.31 12.88
CA LEU A 224 0.43 0.90 12.31
C LEU A 224 -0.08 -0.38 12.99
N ARG A 225 -1.40 -0.48 13.12
CA ARG A 225 -2.06 -1.70 13.59
C ARG A 225 -2.02 -2.81 12.55
N GLY A 226 -2.08 -4.07 12.98
CA GLY A 226 -2.02 -5.24 12.10
C GLY A 226 -2.97 -5.17 10.90
N TRP A 227 -4.25 -4.85 11.12
CA TRP A 227 -5.24 -4.73 10.04
C TRP A 227 -4.92 -3.60 9.04
N CYS A 228 -4.24 -2.53 9.47
CA CYS A 228 -3.81 -1.46 8.57
C CYS A 228 -2.76 -1.97 7.59
N TYR A 229 -1.79 -2.77 8.06
CA TYR A 229 -0.80 -3.40 7.18
C TYR A 229 -1.48 -4.33 6.18
N SER A 230 -2.39 -5.19 6.64
CA SER A 230 -3.15 -6.08 5.75
C SER A 230 -3.90 -5.29 4.68
N PHE A 231 -4.61 -4.23 5.08
CA PHE A 231 -5.34 -3.37 4.13
C PHE A 231 -4.41 -2.69 3.12
N LEU A 232 -3.23 -2.21 3.54
CA LEU A 232 -2.26 -1.60 2.62
C LEU A 232 -1.70 -2.60 1.60
N CYS A 233 -1.58 -3.87 1.98
CA CYS A 233 -1.09 -4.93 1.10
C CYS A 233 -2.16 -5.48 0.16
N THR A 234 -3.40 -5.63 0.63
CA THR A 234 -4.47 -6.32 -0.11
C THR A 234 -5.52 -5.40 -0.70
N GLY A 235 -5.66 -4.18 -0.19
CA GLY A 235 -6.76 -3.27 -0.49
C GLY A 235 -8.10 -3.66 0.17
N GLU A 236 -8.12 -4.73 0.98
CA GLU A 236 -9.32 -5.28 1.59
C GLU A 236 -9.17 -5.42 3.11
N VAL A 237 -10.29 -5.25 3.81
CA VAL A 237 -10.36 -5.47 5.25
C VAL A 237 -11.03 -6.81 5.50
N ASP A 238 -10.31 -7.76 6.09
CA ASP A 238 -10.88 -9.00 6.59
C ASP A 238 -11.62 -8.75 7.90
N LEU A 239 -12.94 -8.61 7.80
CA LEU A 239 -13.81 -8.35 8.94
C LEU A 239 -13.83 -9.50 9.96
N ASN A 240 -13.45 -10.73 9.57
CA ASN A 240 -13.42 -11.86 10.49
C ASN A 240 -12.17 -11.84 11.39
N SER A 241 -11.13 -11.12 10.97
CA SER A 241 -9.89 -10.94 11.73
C SER A 241 -9.95 -9.80 12.75
N LEU A 242 -11.00 -8.98 12.69
CA LEU A 242 -11.14 -7.81 13.55
C LEU A 242 -11.87 -8.15 14.84
N SER A 243 -11.44 -7.52 15.93
CA SER A 243 -12.10 -7.57 17.22
C SER A 243 -12.41 -6.18 17.76
N LYS A 244 -13.13 -6.11 18.88
CA LYS A 244 -13.41 -4.88 19.61
C LYS A 244 -12.12 -4.12 19.97
N GLU A 245 -11.04 -4.83 20.26
CA GLU A 245 -9.76 -4.22 20.58
C GLU A 245 -9.25 -3.39 19.40
N ASP A 246 -9.62 -3.71 18.16
CA ASP A 246 -9.23 -3.01 16.92
C ASP A 246 -9.91 -1.66 16.72
N VAL A 247 -10.92 -1.34 17.53
CA VAL A 247 -11.58 -0.05 17.51
C VAL A 247 -10.83 0.92 18.43
N ALA A 248 -10.39 2.07 17.89
CA ALA A 248 -9.72 3.09 18.70
C ALA A 248 -10.70 4.13 19.27
N ASP A 249 -11.87 4.30 18.64
CA ASP A 249 -12.91 5.21 19.11
C ASP A 249 -13.57 4.66 20.38
N LEU A 250 -13.41 5.40 21.48
CA LEU A 250 -13.86 4.95 22.81
C LEU A 250 -15.38 4.79 22.88
N GLU A 251 -16.13 5.67 22.21
CA GLU A 251 -17.60 5.59 22.21
C GLU A 251 -18.07 4.32 21.47
N SER A 252 -17.51 4.06 20.29
CA SER A 252 -17.79 2.85 19.53
C SER A 252 -17.40 1.58 20.29
N CYS A 253 -16.23 1.57 20.93
CA CYS A 253 -15.80 0.44 21.79
C CYS A 253 -16.80 0.16 22.91
N GLN A 254 -17.31 1.20 23.57
CA GLN A 254 -18.29 1.06 24.64
C GLN A 254 -19.64 0.56 24.12
N LEU A 255 -20.07 1.03 22.94
CA LEU A 255 -21.29 0.56 22.30
C LEU A 255 -21.18 -0.92 21.93
N ILE A 256 -20.06 -1.35 21.35
CA ILE A 256 -19.79 -2.76 21.04
C ILE A 256 -19.88 -3.60 22.32
N SER A 257 -19.23 -3.15 23.41
CA SER A 257 -19.28 -3.84 24.71
C SER A 257 -20.71 -4.07 25.19
N ARG A 258 -21.56 -3.05 25.11
CA ARG A 258 -22.96 -3.15 25.58
C ARG A 258 -23.78 -4.10 24.74
N VAL A 259 -23.51 -4.18 23.44
CA VAL A 259 -24.18 -5.11 22.53
C VAL A 259 -23.79 -6.55 22.86
N GLU A 260 -22.49 -6.80 23.05
CA GLU A 260 -21.96 -8.12 23.47
C GLU A 260 -22.59 -8.56 24.79
N ASP A 261 -22.54 -7.71 25.82
CA ASP A 261 -23.10 -8.00 27.15
C ASP A 261 -24.62 -8.28 27.12
N SER A 262 -25.34 -7.68 26.16
CA SER A 262 -26.79 -7.88 25.99
C SER A 262 -27.16 -9.14 25.20
N ALA A 263 -26.25 -9.67 24.39
CA ALA A 263 -26.45 -10.89 23.61
C ALA A 263 -26.20 -12.17 24.45
N ASP A 264 -25.40 -12.04 25.52
CA ASP A 264 -25.07 -13.10 26.46
C ASP A 264 -26.06 -13.23 27.64
N ALA A 265 -27.07 -12.37 27.72
CA ALA A 265 -28.11 -12.33 28.76
C ALA A 265 -29.44 -12.95 28.29
#